data_AF-A0A9W7CXK0-F1
#
_entry.id   AF-A0A9W7CXK0-F1
#
_cell.length_a   1.000
_cell.length_b   1.000
_cell.length_c   1.000
_cell.angle_alpha   90.00
_cell.angle_beta   90.00
_cell.angle_gamma   90.00
#
_symmetry.space_group_name_H-M   'P 1'
#
loop_
_entity.id
_entity.type
_entity.pdbx_description
1 polymer ?
#
loop_
_entity_poly.entity_id
_entity_poly.type
_entity_poly.pdbx_seq_one_letter_code
_entity_poly.pdbx_strand_id
1 'polypeptide(L)'
;MDAIKQVAMEASLTADEIAPSGHYSPMESSAQEKVIPTDVAEVVWSDGWSTPASPLPRRLQEGTLLLLNVEFLGTDVELMLSPCKYSFVVQLLTWVIAVYVVLVFAILAARNPGTATFAKVSESDNVFYLAVIAIAVYFVAKLALVVRFVVYWAMIAVLLVYAATGSLYALFWINDDTLSHTGRQVRYATGIALASIEVITVVAYWFTHYAYPWMVLHQKFNLVDWWNIKPGVETNTITYRSKARFYTRKRNVVKYCGGLNAQGQPHGYGMWTDTDYHGERLTGQWEDGVPRMD
;
A
#
# COMPACT_ATOMS: atom_id res chain seq x y z
N MET A 1 22.54 -35.51 23.48
CA MET A 1 22.76 -34.19 22.84
C MET A 1 23.61 -34.29 21.56
N ASP A 2 24.21 -35.45 21.26
CA ASP A 2 25.07 -35.63 20.07
C ASP A 2 24.34 -36.08 18.79
N ALA A 3 23.14 -36.65 18.89
CA ALA A 3 22.37 -37.05 17.70
C ALA A 3 21.83 -35.86 16.87
N ILE A 4 21.61 -34.69 17.49
CA ILE A 4 21.08 -33.50 16.80
C ILE A 4 22.18 -32.78 15.99
N LYS A 5 23.45 -32.90 16.41
CA LYS A 5 24.58 -32.31 15.65
C LYS A 5 24.91 -33.12 14.39
N GLN A 6 24.65 -34.42 14.40
CA GLN A 6 24.94 -35.29 13.25
C GLN A 6 23.94 -35.06 12.10
N VAL A 7 22.66 -34.85 12.41
CA VAL A 7 21.62 -34.53 11.40
C VAL A 7 21.81 -33.13 10.79
N ALA A 8 22.34 -32.17 11.55
CA ALA A 8 22.64 -30.84 11.02
C ALA A 8 23.88 -30.81 10.09
N MET A 9 24.78 -31.79 10.19
CA MET A 9 25.98 -31.86 9.35
C MET A 9 25.71 -32.56 8.00
N GLU A 10 24.83 -33.58 7.98
CA GLU A 10 24.41 -34.23 6.72
C GLU A 10 23.51 -33.32 5.84
N ALA A 11 22.73 -32.42 6.44
CA ALA A 11 21.91 -31.46 5.71
C ALA A 11 22.74 -30.35 5.02
N SER A 12 23.98 -30.11 5.45
CA SER A 12 24.87 -29.11 4.84
C SER A 12 25.61 -29.62 3.60
N LEU A 13 25.68 -30.94 3.39
CA LEU A 13 26.44 -31.56 2.29
C LEU A 13 25.58 -31.86 1.05
N THR A 14 24.26 -31.68 1.13
CA THR A 14 23.32 -31.94 0.02
C THR A 14 22.83 -30.67 -0.68
N ALA A 15 23.25 -29.49 -0.23
CA ALA A 15 22.81 -28.21 -0.80
C ALA A 15 23.68 -27.68 -1.96
N ASP A 16 24.84 -28.28 -2.23
CA ASP A 16 25.80 -27.80 -3.25
C ASP A 16 25.67 -28.49 -4.62
N GLU A 17 24.73 -29.43 -4.81
CA GLU A 17 24.68 -30.25 -6.03
C GLU A 17 23.49 -29.97 -6.97
N ILE A 18 22.83 -28.80 -6.87
CA ILE A 18 21.79 -28.39 -7.83
C ILE A 18 21.92 -26.89 -8.15
N ALA A 19 22.99 -26.52 -8.84
CA ALA A 19 23.06 -25.27 -9.60
C ALA A 19 22.92 -25.59 -11.10
N PRO A 20 21.84 -25.17 -11.79
CA PRO A 20 21.71 -25.37 -13.22
C PRO A 20 22.73 -24.49 -13.96
N SER A 21 23.59 -25.12 -14.74
CA SER A 21 24.55 -24.49 -15.65
C SER A 21 23.81 -23.83 -16.82
N GLY A 22 23.25 -22.64 -16.57
CA GLY A 22 22.72 -21.76 -17.58
C GLY A 22 23.85 -21.13 -18.40
N HIS A 23 24.14 -21.72 -19.55
CA HIS A 23 25.06 -21.21 -20.56
C HIS A 23 24.46 -19.93 -21.18
N TYR A 24 24.84 -18.76 -20.66
CA TYR A 24 24.56 -17.47 -21.30
C TYR A 24 25.67 -17.18 -22.32
N SER A 25 25.35 -17.29 -23.60
CA SER A 25 26.16 -16.70 -24.67
C SER A 25 26.11 -15.18 -24.55
N PRO A 26 27.25 -14.48 -24.43
CA PRO A 26 27.27 -13.03 -24.54
C PRO A 26 26.99 -12.65 -26.00
N MET A 27 25.95 -11.84 -26.22
CA MET A 27 25.80 -11.11 -27.48
C MET A 27 26.94 -10.10 -27.57
N GLU A 28 27.87 -10.33 -28.50
CA GLU A 28 28.84 -9.35 -28.97
C GLU A 28 28.07 -8.16 -29.57
N SER A 29 27.91 -7.10 -28.78
CA SER A 29 27.56 -5.77 -29.27
C SER A 29 28.86 -5.08 -29.68
N SER A 30 29.11 -5.05 -30.98
CA SER A 30 30.18 -4.29 -31.62
C SER A 30 29.96 -2.78 -31.48
N ALA A 31 30.34 -2.23 -30.33
CA ALA A 31 30.56 -0.80 -30.15
C ALA A 31 32.07 -0.53 -30.23
N GLN A 32 32.49 0.20 -31.27
CA GLN A 32 33.87 0.62 -31.47
C GLN A 32 34.39 1.40 -30.26
N GLU A 33 35.39 0.82 -29.60
CA GLU A 33 36.18 1.43 -28.54
C GLU A 33 37.09 2.51 -29.14
N LYS A 34 36.70 3.78 -28.94
CA LYS A 34 37.57 4.92 -29.19
C LYS A 34 38.58 4.99 -28.05
N VAL A 35 39.80 4.51 -28.32
CA VAL A 35 40.95 4.59 -27.41
C VAL A 35 41.22 6.05 -27.06
N ILE A 36 40.89 6.44 -25.82
CA ILE A 36 41.30 7.69 -25.19
C ILE A 36 42.57 7.36 -24.39
N PRO A 37 43.68 8.11 -24.53
CA PRO A 37 44.91 7.83 -23.80
C PRO A 37 44.70 8.02 -22.30
N THR A 38 44.99 6.97 -21.55
CA THR A 38 44.98 6.94 -20.09
C THR A 38 46.32 7.47 -19.56
N ASP A 39 46.46 8.81 -19.47
CA ASP A 39 47.39 9.39 -18.51
C ASP A 39 46.69 9.38 -17.15
N VAL A 40 47.05 8.38 -16.34
CA VAL A 40 46.57 8.17 -14.98
C VAL A 40 47.13 9.27 -14.09
N ALA A 41 46.40 10.38 -13.98
CA ALA A 41 46.45 11.20 -12.78
C ALA A 41 45.78 10.40 -11.66
N GLU A 42 46.61 9.89 -10.76
CA GLU A 42 46.20 9.30 -9.48
C GLU A 42 45.47 10.39 -8.68
N VAL A 43 44.15 10.49 -8.87
CA VAL A 43 43.29 11.30 -8.01
C VAL A 43 43.18 10.56 -6.69
N VAL A 44 44.08 10.92 -5.78
CA VAL A 44 43.99 10.63 -4.35
C VAL A 44 42.65 11.17 -3.87
N TRP A 45 41.66 10.28 -3.75
CA TRP A 45 40.45 10.54 -2.99
C TRP A 45 40.89 10.63 -1.53
N SER A 46 41.01 11.86 -1.02
CA SER A 46 41.29 12.06 0.39
C SER A 46 40.12 11.51 1.21
N ASP A 47 40.44 10.77 2.27
CA ASP A 47 39.53 10.16 3.24
C ASP A 47 38.77 11.20 4.11
N GLY A 48 38.41 12.34 3.53
CA GLY A 48 37.80 13.49 4.18
C GLY A 48 36.28 13.51 4.15
N TRP A 49 35.60 12.37 4.34
CA TRP A 49 34.14 12.33 4.55
C TRP A 49 33.80 11.86 5.97
N SER A 50 34.40 12.51 6.97
CA SER A 50 33.98 12.41 8.38
C SER A 50 33.24 13.66 8.86
N THR A 51 32.94 14.61 7.97
CA THR A 51 32.02 15.70 8.29
C THR A 51 30.57 15.21 8.14
N PRO A 52 29.70 15.43 9.14
CA PRO A 52 28.30 15.09 9.01
C PRO A 52 27.75 15.82 7.80
N ALA A 53 27.18 15.05 6.86
CA ALA A 53 26.57 15.56 5.64
C ALA A 53 25.81 16.85 5.95
N SER A 54 26.22 17.94 5.30
CA SER A 54 25.51 19.21 5.39
C SER A 54 24.01 18.93 5.18
N PRO A 55 23.13 19.58 5.96
CA PRO A 55 21.70 19.35 5.83
C PRO A 55 21.32 19.53 4.36
N LEU A 56 20.64 18.53 3.79
CA LEU A 56 20.16 18.56 2.40
C LEU A 56 19.58 19.95 2.12
N PRO A 57 19.98 20.61 1.02
CA PRO A 57 19.45 21.93 0.70
C PRO A 57 17.92 21.86 0.71
N ARG A 58 17.25 22.77 1.43
CA ARG A 58 15.78 22.80 1.57
C ARG A 58 15.03 22.56 0.25
N ARG A 59 15.62 22.98 -0.88
CA ARG A 59 15.06 22.84 -2.22
C ARG A 59 14.95 21.39 -2.74
N LEU A 60 15.88 20.50 -2.37
CA LEU A 60 15.76 19.07 -2.70
C LEU A 60 14.63 18.38 -1.92
N GLN A 61 14.27 18.92 -0.75
CA GLN A 61 13.13 18.41 0.02
C GLN A 61 11.82 18.71 -0.71
N GLU A 62 11.64 19.89 -1.29
CA GLU A 62 10.40 20.29 -1.96
C GLU A 62 10.06 19.41 -3.19
N GLY A 63 11.05 19.04 -4.00
CA GLY A 63 10.85 18.13 -5.13
C GLY A 63 10.49 16.69 -4.71
N THR A 64 11.08 16.21 -3.62
CA THR A 64 10.81 14.86 -3.08
C THR A 64 9.41 14.78 -2.45
N LEU A 65 8.88 15.90 -1.94
CA LEU A 65 7.55 15.95 -1.32
C LEU A 65 6.41 15.77 -2.31
N LEU A 66 6.59 16.17 -3.57
CA LEU A 66 5.58 15.93 -4.61
C LEU A 66 5.44 14.43 -4.94
N LEU A 67 6.52 13.66 -4.84
CA LEU A 67 6.52 12.21 -5.04
C LEU A 67 5.81 11.47 -3.90
N LEU A 68 6.10 11.81 -2.65
CA LEU A 68 5.53 11.14 -1.47
C LEU A 68 4.01 11.36 -1.28
N ASN A 69 3.41 12.36 -1.94
CA ASN A 69 1.97 12.63 -1.85
C ASN A 69 1.11 11.62 -2.62
N VAL A 70 1.67 10.92 -3.61
CA VAL A 70 0.96 9.91 -4.41
C VAL A 70 0.85 8.58 -3.64
N GLU A 71 1.78 8.32 -2.72
CA GLU A 71 1.98 7.05 -2.01
C GLU A 71 0.81 6.61 -1.09
N PHE A 72 0.03 7.55 -0.54
CA PHE A 72 -0.79 7.25 0.65
C PHE A 72 -2.29 7.01 0.42
N LEU A 73 -2.82 7.28 -0.76
CA LEU A 73 -4.25 7.06 -1.03
C LEU A 73 -4.61 5.58 -1.28
N GLY A 74 -3.62 4.68 -1.35
CA GLY A 74 -3.85 3.26 -1.69
C GLY A 74 -3.43 2.20 -0.65
N THR A 75 -2.46 2.44 0.23
CA THR A 75 -1.57 1.32 0.63
C THR A 75 -1.54 0.92 2.11
N ASP A 76 -1.66 1.84 3.06
CA ASP A 76 -1.38 1.46 4.46
C ASP A 76 -2.54 0.76 5.19
N VAL A 77 -3.77 0.79 4.65
CA VAL A 77 -4.88 -0.08 5.11
C VAL A 77 -4.86 -1.45 4.42
N GLU A 78 -4.33 -1.56 3.20
CA GLU A 78 -4.24 -2.83 2.48
C GLU A 78 -3.11 -3.74 3.02
N LEU A 79 -2.02 -3.16 3.52
CA LEU A 79 -0.85 -3.91 3.99
C LEU A 79 -1.05 -4.62 5.34
N MET A 80 -1.94 -4.15 6.21
CA MET A 80 -2.28 -4.85 7.46
C MET A 80 -3.31 -5.99 7.27
N LEU A 81 -3.95 -6.06 6.10
CA LEU A 81 -4.91 -7.11 5.72
C LEU A 81 -4.32 -8.14 4.72
N SER A 82 -3.05 -8.00 4.36
CA SER A 82 -2.38 -8.82 3.34
C SER A 82 -1.59 -10.03 3.91
N PRO A 83 -2.26 -10.96 4.62
CA PRO A 83 -1.99 -12.39 4.38
C PRO A 83 -3.11 -13.04 3.56
N CYS A 84 -4.28 -12.41 3.50
CA CYS A 84 -5.39 -12.87 2.66
C CYS A 84 -5.57 -11.88 1.51
N LYS A 85 -4.59 -11.84 0.60
CA LYS A 85 -4.81 -11.35 -0.78
C LYS A 85 -6.20 -11.84 -1.18
N TYR A 86 -7.11 -10.89 -1.41
CA TYR A 86 -8.52 -11.06 -1.75
C TYR A 86 -8.85 -12.52 -2.07
N SER A 87 -9.51 -13.22 -1.14
CA SER A 87 -10.08 -14.52 -1.49
C SER A 87 -10.93 -14.27 -2.71
N PHE A 88 -10.44 -14.75 -3.86
CA PHE A 88 -11.06 -14.56 -5.18
C PHE A 88 -12.54 -14.90 -5.11
N VAL A 89 -12.90 -15.89 -4.28
CA VAL A 89 -14.24 -16.32 -3.96
C VAL A 89 -15.10 -15.19 -3.36
N VAL A 90 -14.57 -14.41 -2.43
CA VAL A 90 -15.30 -13.31 -1.78
C VAL A 90 -15.48 -12.14 -2.74
N GLN A 91 -14.47 -11.84 -3.56
CA GLN A 91 -14.58 -10.80 -4.57
C GLN A 91 -15.57 -11.21 -5.67
N LEU A 92 -15.51 -12.47 -6.11
CA LEU A 92 -16.47 -13.08 -7.03
C LEU A 92 -17.89 -13.03 -6.47
N LEU A 93 -18.10 -13.35 -5.18
CA LEU A 93 -19.41 -13.31 -4.55
C LEU A 93 -19.99 -11.88 -4.55
N THR A 94 -19.18 -10.88 -4.23
CA THR A 94 -19.60 -9.46 -4.28
C THR A 94 -19.99 -9.05 -5.70
N TRP A 95 -19.23 -9.48 -6.71
CA TRP A 95 -19.57 -9.25 -8.11
C TRP A 95 -20.84 -9.97 -8.55
N VAL A 96 -21.07 -11.21 -8.10
CA VAL A 96 -22.30 -11.96 -8.38
C VAL A 96 -23.52 -11.24 -7.79
N ILE A 97 -23.41 -10.73 -6.56
CA ILE A 97 -24.49 -9.95 -5.93
C ILE A 97 -24.74 -8.64 -6.68
N ALA A 98 -23.67 -7.92 -7.06
CA ALA A 98 -23.82 -6.68 -7.83
C ALA A 98 -24.48 -6.92 -9.20
N VAL A 99 -24.05 -7.96 -9.93
CA VAL A 99 -24.66 -8.38 -11.20
C VAL A 99 -26.12 -8.77 -10.99
N TYR A 100 -26.44 -9.53 -9.95
CA TYR A 100 -27.82 -9.91 -9.62
C TYR A 100 -28.70 -8.68 -9.39
N VAL A 101 -28.24 -7.69 -8.62
CA VAL A 101 -28.98 -6.44 -8.38
C VAL A 101 -29.24 -5.71 -9.69
N VAL A 102 -28.22 -5.52 -10.53
CA VAL A 102 -28.37 -4.88 -11.86
C VAL A 102 -29.39 -5.63 -12.73
N LEU A 103 -29.33 -6.97 -12.72
CA LEU A 103 -30.18 -7.82 -13.54
C LEU A 103 -31.65 -7.77 -13.06
N VAL A 104 -31.89 -7.74 -11.75
CA VAL A 104 -33.22 -7.53 -11.17
C VAL A 104 -33.79 -6.16 -11.56
N PHE A 105 -33.00 -5.09 -11.48
CA PHE A 105 -33.44 -3.76 -11.90
C PHE A 105 -33.72 -3.69 -13.40
N ALA A 106 -32.90 -4.31 -14.24
CA ALA A 106 -33.13 -4.39 -15.68
C ALA A 106 -34.43 -5.14 -16.02
N ILE A 107 -34.70 -6.26 -15.32
CA ILE A 107 -35.96 -7.01 -15.48
C ILE A 107 -37.15 -6.16 -15.02
N LEU A 108 -37.07 -5.48 -13.87
CA LEU A 108 -38.15 -4.63 -13.36
C LEU A 108 -38.45 -3.45 -14.30
N ALA A 109 -37.42 -2.85 -14.91
CA ALA A 109 -37.58 -1.82 -15.93
C ALA A 109 -38.27 -2.37 -17.19
N ALA A 110 -37.88 -3.56 -17.65
CA ALA A 110 -38.47 -4.20 -18.83
C ALA A 110 -39.92 -4.68 -18.61
N ARG A 111 -40.27 -5.05 -17.37
CA ARG A 111 -41.58 -5.64 -17.03
C ARG A 111 -42.68 -4.62 -16.74
N ASN A 112 -42.41 -3.32 -16.88
CA ASN A 112 -43.42 -2.26 -16.92
C ASN A 112 -43.70 -1.78 -18.36
N PRO A 113 -44.15 -2.63 -19.30
CA PRO A 113 -44.48 -2.20 -20.66
C PRO A 113 -45.79 -1.39 -20.75
N GLY A 114 -46.52 -1.23 -19.63
CA GLY A 114 -47.87 -0.67 -19.60
C GLY A 114 -48.01 0.85 -19.78
N THR A 115 -46.91 1.58 -19.92
CA THR A 115 -46.92 3.04 -20.18
C THR A 115 -46.15 3.44 -21.43
N ALA A 116 -45.96 2.51 -22.37
CA ALA A 116 -45.51 2.82 -23.72
C ALA A 116 -46.65 3.41 -24.57
N THR A 117 -47.09 4.61 -24.23
CA THR A 117 -47.63 5.51 -25.26
C THR A 117 -46.46 6.35 -25.73
N PHE A 118 -46.14 6.28 -27.02
CA PHE A 118 -44.97 6.84 -27.72
C PHE A 118 -44.78 8.37 -27.58
N ALA A 119 -44.70 8.89 -26.36
CA ALA A 119 -44.09 10.18 -26.10
C ALA A 119 -42.58 9.95 -26.07
N LYS A 120 -41.84 10.77 -26.82
CA LYS A 120 -40.38 10.88 -26.77
C LYS A 120 -39.93 10.85 -25.30
N VAL A 121 -39.54 9.67 -24.80
CA VAL A 121 -38.84 9.55 -23.54
C VAL A 121 -37.54 10.31 -23.78
N SER A 122 -37.48 11.50 -23.20
CA SER A 122 -36.36 12.42 -23.37
C SER A 122 -35.09 11.66 -22.99
N GLU A 123 -34.05 11.70 -23.82
CA GLU A 123 -32.77 11.02 -23.54
C GLU A 123 -32.22 11.39 -22.15
N SER A 124 -32.59 12.56 -21.62
CA SER A 124 -32.31 13.00 -20.25
C SER A 124 -32.77 12.03 -19.16
N ASP A 125 -33.91 11.37 -19.34
CA ASP A 125 -34.53 10.54 -18.31
C ASP A 125 -33.81 9.19 -18.20
N ASN A 126 -33.31 8.67 -19.32
CA ASN A 126 -32.47 7.48 -19.35
C ASN A 126 -31.11 7.73 -18.69
N VAL A 127 -30.49 8.89 -18.94
CA VAL A 127 -29.21 9.26 -18.31
C VAL A 127 -29.37 9.42 -16.79
N PHE A 128 -30.46 10.07 -16.34
CA PHE A 128 -30.75 10.21 -14.92
C PHE A 128 -30.94 8.84 -14.24
N TYR A 129 -31.69 7.92 -14.85
CA TYR A 129 -31.90 6.58 -14.30
C TYR A 129 -30.60 5.79 -14.18
N LEU A 130 -29.73 5.86 -15.20
CA LEU A 130 -28.40 5.25 -15.15
C LEU A 130 -27.52 5.84 -14.04
N ALA A 131 -27.56 7.17 -13.85
CA ALA A 131 -26.81 7.83 -12.78
C ALA A 131 -27.29 7.38 -11.39
N VAL A 132 -28.60 7.27 -11.17
CA VAL A 132 -29.17 6.76 -9.91
C VAL A 132 -28.74 5.31 -9.65
N ILE A 133 -28.78 4.45 -10.68
CA ILE A 133 -28.31 3.05 -10.56
C ILE A 133 -26.82 3.02 -10.21
N ALA A 134 -25.98 3.81 -10.89
CA ALA A 134 -24.54 3.85 -10.61
C ALA A 134 -24.24 4.28 -9.17
N ILE A 135 -24.96 5.30 -8.68
CA ILE A 135 -24.87 5.76 -7.28
C ILE A 135 -25.31 4.66 -6.31
N ALA A 136 -26.44 3.99 -6.58
CA ALA A 136 -26.93 2.90 -5.75
C ALA A 136 -25.93 1.74 -5.68
N VAL A 137 -25.37 1.32 -6.83
CA VAL A 137 -24.34 0.28 -6.91
C VAL A 137 -23.08 0.69 -6.15
N TYR A 138 -22.65 1.95 -6.26
CA TYR A 138 -21.53 2.49 -5.50
C TYR A 138 -21.75 2.36 -3.99
N PHE A 139 -22.92 2.77 -3.49
CA PHE A 139 -23.26 2.65 -2.07
C PHE A 139 -23.35 1.19 -1.61
N VAL A 140 -23.94 0.31 -2.40
CA VAL A 140 -24.01 -1.14 -2.10
C VAL A 140 -22.60 -1.75 -2.04
N ALA A 141 -21.72 -1.42 -2.99
CA ALA A 141 -20.34 -1.91 -2.98
C ALA A 141 -19.56 -1.39 -1.77
N LYS A 142 -19.70 -0.11 -1.41
CA LYS A 142 -19.08 0.46 -0.21
C LYS A 142 -19.62 -0.17 1.07
N LEU A 143 -20.94 -0.38 1.16
CA LEU A 143 -21.57 -1.06 2.29
C LEU A 143 -21.07 -2.50 2.43
N ALA A 144 -20.93 -3.23 1.32
CA ALA A 144 -20.43 -4.60 1.33
C ALA A 144 -18.99 -4.70 1.87
N LEU A 145 -18.13 -3.71 1.57
CA LEU A 145 -16.79 -3.64 2.14
C LEU A 145 -16.81 -3.43 3.66
N VAL A 146 -17.69 -2.56 4.16
CA VAL A 146 -17.89 -2.35 5.60
C VAL A 146 -18.41 -3.62 6.26
N VAL A 147 -19.45 -4.26 5.70
CA VAL A 147 -20.01 -5.51 6.22
C VAL A 147 -18.95 -6.61 6.29
N ARG A 148 -18.11 -6.75 5.26
CA ARG A 148 -17.01 -7.73 5.25
C ARG A 148 -16.07 -7.52 6.43
N PHE A 149 -15.72 -6.27 6.72
CA PHE A 149 -14.85 -5.95 7.84
C PHE A 149 -15.50 -6.29 9.19
N VAL A 150 -16.79 -5.97 9.36
CA VAL A 150 -17.58 -6.32 10.55
C VAL A 150 -17.65 -7.84 10.76
N VAL A 151 -17.84 -8.63 9.69
CA VAL A 151 -17.87 -10.10 9.77
C VAL A 151 -16.54 -10.66 10.28
N TYR A 152 -15.40 -10.13 9.84
CA TYR A 152 -14.10 -10.60 10.34
C TYR A 152 -13.92 -10.33 11.84
N TRP A 153 -14.32 -9.14 12.32
CA TRP A 153 -14.28 -8.84 13.75
C TRP A 153 -15.24 -9.69 14.56
N ALA A 154 -16.45 -9.92 14.05
CA ALA A 154 -17.42 -10.80 14.68
C ALA A 154 -16.86 -12.23 14.82
N MET A 155 -16.21 -12.76 13.79
CA MET A 155 -15.56 -14.08 13.83
C MET A 155 -14.44 -14.11 14.88
N ILE A 156 -13.58 -13.10 14.94
CA ILE A 156 -12.51 -12.99 15.94
C ILE A 156 -13.10 -12.95 17.36
N ALA A 157 -14.16 -12.16 17.58
CA ALA A 157 -14.81 -12.11 18.88
C ALA A 157 -15.45 -13.42 19.30
N VAL A 158 -16.12 -14.13 18.38
CA VAL A 158 -16.66 -15.47 18.66
C VAL A 158 -15.55 -16.43 19.08
N LEU A 159 -14.41 -16.42 18.35
CA LEU A 159 -13.24 -17.24 18.71
C LEU A 159 -12.66 -16.86 20.07
N LEU A 160 -12.60 -15.58 20.39
CA LEU A 160 -12.08 -15.08 21.67
C LEU A 160 -13.01 -15.47 22.84
N VAL A 161 -14.32 -15.33 22.67
CA VAL A 161 -15.30 -15.79 23.67
C VAL A 161 -15.25 -17.30 23.83
N TYR A 162 -15.14 -18.05 22.72
CA TYR A 162 -14.97 -19.50 22.78
C TYR A 162 -13.70 -19.89 23.54
N ALA A 163 -12.57 -19.23 23.28
CA ALA A 163 -11.32 -19.49 23.99
C ALA A 163 -11.43 -19.20 25.49
N ALA A 164 -12.19 -18.18 25.89
CA ALA A 164 -12.38 -17.80 27.29
C ALA A 164 -13.40 -18.68 28.03
N THR A 165 -14.46 -19.12 27.35
CA THR A 165 -15.63 -19.75 28.00
C THR A 165 -15.81 -21.24 27.65
N GLY A 166 -15.11 -21.74 26.63
CA GLY A 166 -15.28 -23.09 26.09
C GLY A 166 -16.59 -23.32 25.34
N SER A 167 -17.41 -22.28 25.11
CA SER A 167 -18.73 -22.40 24.48
C SER A 167 -18.92 -21.34 23.39
N LEU A 168 -19.29 -21.78 22.18
CA LEU A 168 -19.60 -20.89 21.05
C LEU A 168 -20.92 -20.12 21.26
N TYR A 169 -21.84 -20.69 22.04
CA TYR A 169 -23.19 -20.14 22.24
C TYR A 169 -23.24 -19.02 23.29
N ALA A 170 -22.17 -18.84 24.08
CA ALA A 170 -22.10 -17.88 25.17
C ALA A 170 -22.25 -16.42 24.73
N LEU A 171 -21.92 -16.08 23.47
CA LEU A 171 -22.00 -14.70 22.99
C LEU A 171 -23.43 -14.29 22.59
N PHE A 172 -24.19 -15.19 21.95
CA PHE A 172 -25.44 -14.83 21.25
C PHE A 172 -26.71 -15.46 21.83
N TRP A 173 -26.64 -16.65 22.45
CA TRP A 173 -27.84 -17.47 22.64
C TRP A 173 -28.15 -17.84 24.10
N ILE A 174 -27.18 -17.71 25.00
CA ILE A 174 -27.38 -18.07 26.41
C ILE A 174 -27.97 -16.88 27.17
N ASN A 175 -29.12 -17.10 27.82
CA ASN A 175 -29.75 -16.11 28.70
C ASN A 175 -28.82 -15.78 29.88
N ASP A 176 -28.74 -14.49 30.22
CA ASP A 176 -27.84 -13.95 31.25
C ASP A 176 -27.99 -14.63 32.62
N ASP A 177 -29.14 -15.27 32.86
CA ASP A 177 -29.51 -15.92 34.12
C ASP A 177 -28.80 -17.27 34.33
N THR A 178 -28.31 -17.88 33.25
CA THR A 178 -27.65 -19.20 33.28
C THR A 178 -26.12 -19.11 33.23
N LEU A 179 -25.59 -17.91 33.01
CA LEU A 179 -24.15 -17.67 32.95
C LEU A 179 -23.59 -17.45 34.35
N SER A 180 -22.45 -18.09 34.63
CA SER A 180 -21.61 -17.71 35.76
C SER A 180 -21.26 -16.21 35.69
N HIS A 181 -21.09 -15.56 36.84
CA HIS A 181 -20.72 -14.14 36.94
C HIS A 181 -19.52 -13.79 36.05
N THR A 182 -18.55 -14.69 35.96
CA THR A 182 -17.38 -14.55 35.07
C THR A 182 -17.76 -14.49 33.59
N GLY A 183 -18.71 -15.32 33.14
CA GLY A 183 -19.18 -15.34 31.75
C GLY A 183 -19.88 -14.05 31.34
N ARG A 184 -20.68 -13.48 32.25
CA ARG A 184 -21.32 -12.17 32.05
C ARG A 184 -20.29 -11.06 31.89
N GLN A 185 -19.28 -11.02 32.76
CA GLN A 185 -18.23 -10.01 32.70
C GLN A 185 -17.40 -10.10 31.42
N VAL A 186 -17.05 -11.33 30.98
CA VAL A 186 -16.35 -11.55 29.70
C VAL A 186 -17.19 -11.06 28.52
N ARG A 187 -18.50 -11.37 28.50
CA ARG A 187 -19.41 -10.92 27.44
C ARG A 187 -19.45 -9.40 27.31
N TYR A 188 -19.62 -8.69 28.43
CA TYR A 188 -19.61 -7.22 28.45
C TYR A 188 -18.26 -6.66 27.99
N ALA A 189 -17.15 -7.21 28.48
CA ALA A 189 -15.82 -6.78 28.09
C ALA A 189 -15.58 -6.99 26.58
N THR A 190 -15.97 -8.14 26.03
CA THR A 190 -15.86 -8.41 24.58
C THR A 190 -16.73 -7.46 23.77
N GLY A 191 -17.95 -7.17 24.21
CA GLY A 191 -18.83 -6.20 23.54
C GLY A 191 -18.24 -4.79 23.48
N ILE A 192 -17.70 -4.29 24.60
CA ILE A 192 -17.03 -2.99 24.66
C ILE A 192 -15.78 -2.98 23.76
N ALA A 193 -15.00 -4.06 23.77
CA ALA A 193 -13.80 -4.19 22.95
C ALA A 193 -14.13 -4.13 21.45
N LEU A 194 -15.15 -4.88 21.00
CA LEU A 194 -15.63 -4.84 19.62
C LEU A 194 -16.09 -3.45 19.20
N ALA A 195 -16.94 -2.81 20.01
CA ALA A 195 -17.43 -1.46 19.71
C ALA A 195 -16.27 -0.45 19.62
N SER A 196 -15.28 -0.55 20.51
CA SER A 196 -14.10 0.32 20.50
C SER A 196 -13.25 0.11 19.25
N ILE A 197 -13.01 -1.13 18.84
CA ILE A 197 -12.25 -1.47 17.64
C ILE A 197 -12.93 -0.94 16.38
N GLU A 198 -14.26 -1.05 16.30
CA GLU A 198 -15.03 -0.52 15.16
C GLU A 198 -14.87 1.01 15.05
N VAL A 199 -15.01 1.73 16.17
CA VAL A 199 -14.79 3.19 16.20
C VAL A 199 -13.37 3.54 15.79
N ILE A 200 -12.37 2.84 16.30
CA ILE A 200 -10.96 3.05 15.93
C ILE A 200 -10.76 2.83 14.43
N THR A 201 -11.39 1.81 13.85
CA THR A 201 -11.28 1.54 12.40
C THR A 201 -11.91 2.65 11.58
N VAL A 202 -13.12 3.11 11.94
CA VAL A 202 -13.77 4.23 11.24
C VAL A 202 -12.91 5.49 11.31
N VAL A 203 -12.33 5.78 12.48
CA VAL A 203 -11.42 6.92 12.65
C VAL A 203 -10.15 6.74 11.80
N ALA A 204 -9.56 5.55 11.78
CA ALA A 204 -8.39 5.25 10.96
C ALA A 204 -8.68 5.37 9.46
N TYR A 205 -9.85 4.89 9.01
CA TYR A 205 -10.30 5.04 7.63
C TYR A 205 -10.48 6.52 7.27
N TRP A 206 -11.19 7.27 8.11
CA TRP A 206 -11.38 8.70 7.90
C TRP A 206 -10.06 9.46 7.85
N PHE A 207 -9.15 9.13 8.77
CA PHE A 207 -7.83 9.73 8.85
C PHE A 207 -7.00 9.44 7.60
N THR A 208 -6.91 8.17 7.18
CA THR A 208 -6.08 7.75 6.03
C THR A 208 -6.58 8.31 4.70
N HIS A 209 -7.90 8.38 4.49
CA HIS A 209 -8.48 8.77 3.20
C HIS A 209 -8.75 10.27 3.07
N TYR A 210 -9.07 10.96 4.17
CA TYR A 210 -9.49 12.36 4.13
C TYR A 210 -8.49 13.26 4.87
N ALA A 211 -8.25 12.99 6.15
CA ALA A 211 -7.44 13.90 6.97
C ALA A 211 -5.99 13.92 6.50
N TYR A 212 -5.39 12.76 6.23
CA TYR A 212 -3.99 12.64 5.87
C TYR A 212 -3.67 13.34 4.54
N PRO A 213 -4.35 13.03 3.40
CA PRO A 213 -4.12 13.75 2.16
C PRO A 213 -4.35 15.26 2.30
N TRP A 214 -5.38 15.67 3.05
CA TRP A 214 -5.64 17.08 3.30
C TRP A 214 -4.48 17.77 4.04
N MET A 215 -3.98 17.17 5.12
CA MET A 215 -2.86 17.70 5.91
C MET A 215 -1.56 17.78 5.11
N VAL A 216 -1.34 16.78 4.25
CA VAL A 216 -0.21 16.68 3.34
C VAL A 216 -0.26 17.78 2.28
N LEU A 217 -1.40 17.97 1.61
CA LEU A 217 -1.60 19.02 0.60
C LEU A 217 -1.46 20.43 1.19
N HIS A 218 -1.93 20.65 2.41
CA HIS A 218 -1.84 21.95 3.09
C HIS A 218 -0.52 22.17 3.82
N GLN A 219 0.48 21.30 3.61
CA GLN A 219 1.81 21.38 4.21
C GLN A 219 1.79 21.56 5.74
N LYS A 220 0.75 21.03 6.41
CA LYS A 220 0.60 21.12 7.87
C LYS A 220 1.52 20.16 8.61
N PHE A 221 2.07 19.18 7.90
CA PHE A 221 3.01 18.21 8.41
C PHE A 221 4.42 18.51 7.95
N ASN A 222 5.38 18.41 8.87
CA ASN A 222 6.79 18.31 8.50
C ASN A 222 7.03 16.92 7.89
N LEU A 223 6.83 16.84 6.58
CA LEU A 223 6.92 15.59 5.84
C LEU A 223 8.35 15.01 5.85
N VAL A 224 9.38 15.85 5.94
CA VAL A 224 10.78 15.40 6.07
C VAL A 224 10.97 14.59 7.35
N ASP A 225 10.44 15.09 8.47
CA ASP A 225 10.50 14.40 9.76
C ASP A 225 9.55 13.19 9.79
N TRP A 226 8.33 13.33 9.26
CA TRP A 226 7.36 12.24 9.19
C TRP A 226 7.88 11.02 8.40
N TRP A 227 8.55 11.28 7.28
CA TRP A 227 9.13 10.26 6.41
C TRP A 227 10.60 9.95 6.73
N ASN A 228 11.17 10.58 7.76
CA ASN A 228 12.55 10.38 8.22
C ASN A 228 13.55 10.29 7.04
N ILE A 229 13.45 11.28 6.16
CA ILE A 229 14.21 11.35 4.91
C ILE A 229 15.69 11.55 5.27
N LYS A 230 16.55 10.71 4.70
CA LYS A 230 18.00 10.79 4.85
C LYS A 230 18.67 10.68 3.48
N PRO A 231 19.83 11.35 3.28
CA PRO A 231 20.64 11.08 2.10
C PRO A 231 21.02 9.59 2.04
N GLY A 232 21.06 9.04 0.84
CA GLY A 232 21.55 7.67 0.60
C GLY A 232 23.07 7.60 0.53
N VAL A 233 23.58 6.41 0.18
CA VAL A 233 25.02 6.15 0.06
C VAL A 233 25.59 6.84 -1.18
N GLU A 234 24.79 6.91 -2.25
CA GLU A 234 25.16 7.60 -3.49
C GLU A 234 24.55 9.01 -3.50
N THR A 235 25.22 9.98 -4.15
CA THR A 235 24.80 11.39 -4.20
C THR A 235 23.42 11.60 -4.85
N ASN A 236 23.03 10.69 -5.74
CA ASN A 236 21.76 10.66 -6.45
C ASN A 236 20.72 9.73 -5.79
N THR A 237 20.93 9.36 -4.52
CA THR A 237 20.01 8.49 -3.78
C THR A 237 19.51 9.15 -2.50
N ILE A 238 18.23 8.92 -2.21
CA ILE A 238 17.56 9.36 -0.99
C ILE A 238 16.94 8.11 -0.36
N THR A 239 17.04 8.00 0.97
CA THR A 239 16.37 6.94 1.71
C THR A 239 15.31 7.51 2.63
N TYR A 240 14.16 6.86 2.71
CA TYR A 240 13.07 7.31 3.56
C TYR A 240 12.43 6.12 4.29
N ARG A 241 11.73 6.46 5.38
CA ARG A 241 10.93 5.52 6.18
C ARG A 241 9.83 6.28 6.90
N SER A 242 8.58 5.95 6.55
CA SER A 242 7.41 6.46 7.27
C SER A 242 7.48 6.17 8.76
N LYS A 243 7.16 7.15 9.60
CA LYS A 243 6.91 6.93 11.05
C LYS A 243 5.73 5.97 11.29
N ALA A 244 4.78 5.87 10.35
CA ALA A 244 3.69 4.89 10.44
C ALA A 244 4.18 3.44 10.27
N ARG A 245 5.26 3.21 9.50
CA ARG A 245 5.88 1.89 9.30
C ARG A 245 6.93 1.60 10.38
N PHE A 246 6.51 1.69 11.64
CA PHE A 246 7.40 1.46 12.79
C PHE A 246 7.85 -0.01 12.94
N TYR A 247 7.10 -0.96 12.37
CA TYR A 247 7.37 -2.41 12.49
C TYR A 247 8.45 -2.94 11.53
N THR A 248 8.70 -2.28 10.39
CA THR A 248 9.75 -2.69 9.45
C THR A 248 11.00 -1.83 9.61
N ARG A 249 12.18 -2.46 9.73
CA ARG A 249 13.46 -1.74 9.74
C ARG A 249 13.91 -1.30 8.35
N LYS A 250 13.31 -1.83 7.29
CA LYS A 250 13.67 -1.53 5.91
C LYS A 250 13.39 -0.06 5.60
N ARG A 251 14.36 0.61 4.97
CA ARG A 251 14.19 1.92 4.34
C ARG A 251 13.93 1.74 2.86
N ASN A 252 13.03 2.54 2.31
CA ASN A 252 12.86 2.64 0.88
C ASN A 252 13.96 3.56 0.33
N VAL A 253 14.39 3.27 -0.90
CA VAL A 253 15.43 4.01 -1.61
C VAL A 253 14.82 4.59 -2.88
N VAL A 254 14.98 5.89 -3.05
CA VAL A 254 14.62 6.63 -4.26
C VAL A 254 15.92 7.02 -4.94
N LYS A 255 16.10 6.59 -6.19
CA LYS A 255 17.32 6.81 -6.97
C LYS A 255 17.02 7.64 -8.20
N TYR A 256 17.87 8.63 -8.47
CA TYR A 256 17.80 9.42 -9.69
C TYR A 256 18.71 8.84 -10.77
N CYS A 257 18.15 8.66 -11.96
CA CYS A 257 18.81 8.20 -13.17
C CYS A 257 18.75 9.32 -14.21
N GLY A 258 19.85 10.04 -14.41
CA GLY A 258 19.94 11.16 -15.34
C GLY A 258 21.24 11.94 -15.18
N GLY A 259 21.33 13.09 -15.83
CA GLY A 259 22.47 14.00 -15.68
C GLY A 259 22.54 14.60 -14.27
N LEU A 260 23.76 14.79 -13.75
CA LEU A 260 24.00 15.49 -12.50
C LEU A 260 24.82 16.76 -12.78
N ASN A 261 24.55 17.84 -12.06
CA ASN A 261 25.38 19.05 -12.12
C ASN A 261 26.71 18.87 -11.34
N ALA A 262 27.57 19.90 -11.32
CA ALA A 262 28.84 19.87 -10.62
C ALA A 262 28.71 19.67 -9.10
N GLN A 263 27.53 19.91 -8.54
CA GLN A 263 27.18 19.74 -7.13
C GLN A 263 26.57 18.36 -6.84
N GLY A 264 26.48 17.47 -7.84
CA GLY A 264 25.88 16.14 -7.71
C GLY A 264 24.35 16.15 -7.61
N GLN A 265 23.70 17.25 -7.98
CA GLN A 265 22.25 17.38 -7.96
C GLN A 265 21.65 16.99 -9.31
N PRO A 266 20.41 16.47 -9.35
CA PRO A 266 19.67 16.20 -10.60
C PRO A 266 19.65 17.40 -11.55
N HIS A 267 20.09 17.20 -12.79
CA HIS A 267 20.11 18.25 -13.81
C HIS A 267 19.88 17.67 -15.23
N GLY A 268 19.14 18.39 -16.07
CA GLY A 268 18.71 17.93 -17.40
C GLY A 268 17.58 16.90 -17.34
N TYR A 269 17.41 16.13 -18.41
CA TYR A 269 16.37 15.09 -18.47
C TYR A 269 16.78 13.88 -17.63
N GLY A 270 15.87 13.40 -16.78
CA GLY A 270 16.12 12.22 -15.96
C GLY A 270 14.86 11.67 -15.29
N MET A 271 15.06 10.65 -14.46
CA MET A 271 14.01 9.89 -13.82
C MET A 271 14.34 9.54 -12.37
N TRP A 272 13.42 9.81 -11.45
CA TRP A 272 13.45 9.22 -10.12
C TRP A 272 12.70 7.89 -10.13
N THR A 273 13.32 6.87 -9.53
CA THR A 273 12.72 5.55 -9.34
C THR A 273 12.71 5.19 -7.87
N ASP A 274 11.55 4.82 -7.34
CA ASP A 274 11.41 4.27 -5.99
C ASP A 274 11.56 2.74 -6.01
N THR A 275 12.14 2.20 -4.94
CA THR A 275 12.24 0.77 -4.65
C THR A 275 11.08 0.24 -3.81
N ASP A 276 10.11 1.09 -3.44
CA ASP A 276 8.88 0.63 -2.81
C ASP A 276 8.06 -0.25 -3.76
N TYR A 277 7.11 -0.98 -3.18
CA TYR A 277 6.33 -2.03 -3.85
C TYR A 277 5.65 -1.58 -5.16
N HIS A 278 5.24 -0.31 -5.25
CA HIS A 278 4.59 0.23 -6.45
C HIS A 278 5.58 0.72 -7.52
N GLY A 279 6.87 0.84 -7.20
CA GLY A 279 7.93 1.15 -8.15
C GLY A 279 7.68 2.44 -8.94
N GLU A 280 7.21 3.49 -8.25
CA GLU A 280 6.85 4.75 -8.89
C GLU A 280 8.05 5.36 -9.64
N ARG A 281 7.73 5.99 -10.77
CA ARG A 281 8.70 6.61 -11.67
C ARG A 281 8.25 8.02 -11.98
N LEU A 282 9.12 8.99 -11.69
CA LEU A 282 8.92 10.38 -12.08
C LEU A 282 9.99 10.79 -13.08
N THR A 283 9.58 10.96 -14.33
CA THR A 283 10.42 11.44 -15.43
C THR A 283 10.18 12.92 -15.68
N GLY A 284 11.22 13.68 -15.97
CA GLY A 284 11.07 15.10 -16.31
C GLY A 284 12.41 15.80 -16.56
N GLN A 285 12.33 17.09 -16.86
CA GLN A 285 13.49 17.99 -16.87
C GLN A 285 13.76 18.48 -15.44
N TRP A 286 15.04 18.51 -15.07
CA TRP A 286 15.51 18.93 -13.74
C TRP A 286 16.51 20.08 -13.87
N GLU A 287 16.39 21.05 -12.99
CA GLU A 287 17.31 22.18 -12.91
C GLU A 287 17.76 22.30 -11.45
N ASP A 288 19.01 21.91 -11.20
CA ASP A 288 19.68 21.97 -9.89
C ASP A 288 18.90 21.31 -8.74
N GLY A 289 18.36 20.13 -9.03
CA GLY A 289 17.59 19.32 -8.09
C GLY A 289 16.11 19.65 -8.00
N VAL A 290 15.60 20.60 -8.81
CA VAL A 290 14.19 21.00 -8.85
C VAL A 290 13.56 20.56 -10.18
N PRO A 291 12.34 19.98 -10.18
CA PRO A 291 11.66 19.68 -11.42
C PRO A 291 11.30 20.99 -12.15
N ARG A 292 11.68 21.09 -13.43
CA ARG A 292 11.31 22.23 -14.27
C ARG A 292 9.83 22.08 -14.62
N MET A 293 9.02 23.06 -14.23
CA MET A 293 7.64 23.16 -14.70
C MET A 293 7.65 23.97 -15.99
N ASP A 294 7.43 23.28 -17.11
CA ASP A 294 7.22 23.89 -18.42
C ASP A 294 5.77 24.38 -18.58
#